data_AF-G8PEW8-F1
#
_entry.id   AF-G8PEW8-F1
#
_cell.length_a   1.000
_cell.length_b   1.000
_cell.length_c   1.000
_cell.angle_alpha   90.00
_cell.angle_beta   90.00
_cell.angle_gamma   90.00
#
_symmetry.space_group_name_H-M   'P 1'
#
loop_
_entity.id
_entity.type
_entity.pdbx_description
1 polymer ?
#
loop_
_entity_poly.entity_id
_entity_poly.type
_entity_poly.pdbx_seq_one_letter_code
_entity_poly.pdbx_strand_id
1 'polypeptide(L)'
;MNNLLEPIHSETYKRLARSLNSFVEITQIDALFFSLSGVLVNDGTVSTDSKIIQHAIDPASFGKYIIFPIILNDQIWGFTMCNSAKSSHRRLQLSKEYLSNLFSSIFTDFSGSSSEVLDPLTKDQLTQINFLSTLLQLKSTTHAVSVLPDPEVPISSEKVEAIQSIQYATEYICKNLNSSLTLDSVANHVFLSSSYLSRIFKKYMHVNFINYVNHQKIAQSQLELILTRTPINLISNNAGFTQTSYFTKTLKKITGVTPSIYRKKNINVKKIYTIPHTVNWNRANSVFDVSKAFFKENKLDYYYESTDGFLYVNSIGELTDSGDKSGWVFTVDGQQPSDSADLISSKDKSVIQWMYVEFDNF
;
A
#
# COMPACT_ATOMS: atom_id res chain seq x y z
N MET A 1 -11.02 15.43 -39.82
CA MET A 1 -12.43 15.09 -39.55
C MET A 1 -12.62 15.12 -38.04
N ASN A 2 -13.29 16.15 -37.55
CA ASN A 2 -13.42 16.49 -36.13
C ASN A 2 -14.33 15.52 -35.38
N ASN A 3 -13.90 15.19 -34.15
CA ASN A 3 -14.69 15.05 -32.92
C ASN A 3 -16.16 14.63 -33.03
N LEU A 4 -16.42 13.33 -32.90
CA LEU A 4 -17.75 12.78 -32.61
C LEU A 4 -17.81 11.79 -31.43
N LEU A 5 -16.74 11.62 -30.64
CA LEU A 5 -16.73 10.66 -29.51
C LEU A 5 -16.38 11.26 -28.14
N GLU A 6 -15.92 12.50 -28.05
CA GLU A 6 -15.38 13.07 -26.80
C GLU A 6 -16.36 13.24 -25.62
N PRO A 7 -17.69 13.49 -25.76
CA PRO A 7 -18.58 13.59 -24.61
C PRO A 7 -19.12 12.23 -24.14
N ILE A 8 -19.01 11.19 -24.97
CA ILE A 8 -19.59 9.86 -24.71
C ILE A 8 -18.73 9.09 -23.70
N HIS A 9 -17.43 9.41 -23.59
CA HIS A 9 -16.50 8.63 -22.79
C HIS A 9 -16.63 8.82 -21.26
N SER A 10 -16.83 10.05 -20.75
CA SER A 10 -16.78 10.26 -19.28
C SER A 10 -17.91 9.56 -18.52
N GLU A 11 -19.16 9.71 -18.98
CA GLU A 11 -20.29 9.08 -18.29
C GLU A 11 -20.31 7.55 -18.49
N THR A 12 -19.88 7.08 -19.66
CA THR A 12 -19.70 5.65 -19.93
C THR A 12 -18.68 5.02 -18.99
N TYR A 13 -17.52 5.66 -18.79
CA TYR A 13 -16.52 5.15 -17.84
C TYR A 13 -17.00 5.23 -16.39
N LYS A 14 -17.81 6.23 -16.00
CA LYS A 14 -18.42 6.28 -14.66
C LYS A 14 -19.45 5.17 -14.45
N ARG A 15 -20.29 4.90 -15.45
CA ARG A 15 -21.24 3.77 -15.44
C ARG A 15 -20.49 2.43 -15.38
N LEU A 16 -19.41 2.31 -16.15
CA LEU A 16 -18.52 1.15 -16.09
C LEU A 16 -17.88 1.00 -14.72
N ALA A 17 -17.40 2.08 -14.11
CA ALA A 17 -16.80 2.04 -12.78
C ALA A 17 -17.78 1.56 -11.71
N ARG A 18 -19.02 2.07 -11.72
CA ARG A 18 -20.09 1.59 -10.82
C ARG A 18 -20.41 0.11 -11.06
N SER A 19 -20.60 -0.27 -12.33
CA SER A 19 -21.01 -1.64 -12.69
C SER A 19 -19.90 -2.67 -12.41
N LEU A 20 -18.64 -2.29 -12.67
CA LEU A 20 -17.47 -3.11 -12.38
C LEU A 20 -17.27 -3.24 -10.87
N ASN A 21 -17.50 -2.17 -10.09
CA ASN A 21 -17.49 -2.25 -8.63
C ASN A 21 -18.57 -3.22 -8.11
N SER A 22 -19.79 -3.17 -8.64
CA SER A 22 -20.83 -4.16 -8.30
C SER A 22 -20.44 -5.57 -8.70
N PHE A 23 -19.77 -5.77 -9.84
CA PHE A 23 -19.19 -7.07 -10.20
C PHE A 23 -18.18 -7.55 -9.15
N VAL A 24 -17.26 -6.69 -8.70
CA VAL A 24 -16.27 -7.02 -7.67
C VAL A 24 -16.97 -7.38 -6.35
N GLU A 25 -17.96 -6.60 -5.92
CA GLU A 25 -18.75 -6.87 -4.70
C GLU A 25 -19.51 -8.20 -4.75
N ILE A 26 -20.12 -8.53 -5.90
CA ILE A 26 -20.91 -9.75 -6.05
C ILE A 26 -20.02 -10.98 -6.20
N THR A 27 -18.99 -10.88 -7.03
CA THR A 27 -18.18 -12.04 -7.43
C THR A 27 -16.96 -12.24 -6.55
N GLN A 28 -16.56 -11.22 -5.79
CA GLN A 28 -15.34 -11.20 -4.98
C GLN A 28 -14.09 -11.49 -5.82
N ILE A 29 -14.12 -11.07 -7.09
CA ILE A 29 -13.01 -11.17 -8.04
C ILE A 29 -12.55 -9.74 -8.29
N ASP A 30 -11.33 -9.41 -7.83
CA ASP A 30 -10.72 -8.13 -8.13
C ASP A 30 -10.67 -7.95 -9.65
N ALA A 31 -11.31 -6.88 -10.14
CA ALA A 31 -11.39 -6.59 -11.55
C ALA A 31 -11.14 -5.11 -11.80
N LEU A 32 -10.31 -4.87 -12.81
CA LEU A 32 -10.05 -3.55 -13.35
C LEU A 32 -10.28 -3.58 -14.86
N PHE A 33 -10.55 -2.43 -15.44
CA PHE A 33 -10.65 -2.27 -16.89
C PHE A 33 -9.65 -1.24 -17.38
N PHE A 34 -9.01 -1.53 -18.52
CA PHE A 34 -8.09 -0.62 -19.18
C PHE A 34 -8.44 -0.45 -20.66
N SER A 35 -8.73 0.79 -21.05
CA SER A 35 -9.00 1.16 -22.44
C SER A 35 -7.71 1.36 -23.23
N LEU A 36 -7.73 1.02 -24.51
CA LEU A 36 -6.65 1.38 -25.45
C LEU A 36 -6.51 2.90 -25.65
N SER A 37 -7.49 3.69 -25.23
CA SER A 37 -7.38 5.15 -25.15
C SER A 37 -6.62 5.65 -23.91
N GLY A 38 -6.06 4.75 -23.08
CA GLY A 38 -5.28 5.11 -21.90
C GLY A 38 -6.12 5.46 -20.65
N VAL A 39 -7.33 4.92 -20.54
CA VAL A 39 -8.22 5.13 -19.40
C VAL A 39 -8.26 3.86 -18.55
N LEU A 40 -7.97 4.00 -17.26
CA LEU A 40 -8.12 2.95 -16.25
C LEU A 40 -9.41 3.15 -15.47
N VAL A 41 -10.14 2.06 -15.27
CA VAL A 41 -11.26 1.96 -14.33
C VAL A 41 -10.88 0.93 -13.27
N ASN A 42 -10.77 1.38 -12.02
CA ASN A 42 -10.39 0.54 -10.90
C ASN A 42 -11.05 1.05 -9.60
N ASP A 43 -11.53 0.15 -8.76
CA ASP A 43 -12.16 0.46 -7.45
C ASP A 43 -13.25 1.54 -7.53
N GLY A 44 -14.13 1.46 -8.53
CA GLY A 44 -15.19 2.45 -8.73
C GLY A 44 -14.73 3.84 -9.20
N THR A 45 -13.43 4.01 -9.51
CA THR A 45 -12.85 5.25 -10.00
C THR A 45 -12.40 5.16 -11.46
N VAL A 46 -12.30 6.32 -12.13
CA VAL A 46 -11.81 6.46 -13.50
C VAL A 46 -10.57 7.34 -13.46
N SER A 47 -9.47 6.87 -14.06
CA SER A 47 -8.18 7.58 -14.09
C SER A 47 -7.55 7.54 -15.47
N THR A 48 -6.91 8.64 -15.86
CA THR A 48 -6.04 8.75 -17.04
C THR A 48 -4.60 9.08 -16.65
N ASP A 49 -4.30 9.09 -15.34
CA ASP A 49 -2.97 9.40 -14.83
C ASP A 49 -2.03 8.21 -15.09
N SER A 50 -0.98 8.45 -15.87
CA SER A 50 -0.01 7.43 -16.27
C SER A 50 0.68 6.75 -15.08
N LYS A 51 0.85 7.43 -13.94
CA LYS A 51 1.43 6.85 -12.73
C LYS A 51 0.46 5.92 -12.03
N ILE A 52 -0.82 6.30 -11.97
CA ILE A 52 -1.87 5.44 -11.43
C ILE A 52 -2.02 4.18 -12.30
N ILE A 53 -1.97 4.36 -13.62
CA ILE A 53 -2.03 3.27 -14.59
C ILE A 53 -0.84 2.31 -14.42
N GLN A 54 0.39 2.82 -14.31
CA GLN A 54 1.59 2.00 -14.12
C GLN A 54 1.59 1.25 -12.79
N HIS A 55 1.02 1.82 -11.73
CA HIS A 55 0.88 1.14 -10.44
C HIS A 55 -0.23 0.08 -10.43
N ALA A 56 -1.34 0.32 -11.14
CA ALA A 56 -2.45 -0.62 -11.23
C ALA A 56 -2.14 -1.79 -12.19
N ILE A 57 -1.38 -1.52 -13.26
CA ILE A 57 -1.06 -2.47 -14.32
C ILE A 57 0.45 -2.65 -14.38
N ASP A 58 0.97 -3.56 -13.56
CA ASP A 58 2.37 -4.00 -13.62
C ASP A 58 2.53 -5.14 -14.65
N PRO A 59 3.35 -4.96 -15.71
CA PRO A 59 3.59 -5.98 -16.71
C PRO A 59 4.14 -7.30 -16.16
N ALA A 60 4.92 -7.25 -15.09
CA ALA A 60 5.44 -8.45 -14.42
C ALA A 60 4.34 -9.24 -13.69
N SER A 61 3.19 -8.62 -13.45
CA SER A 61 2.04 -9.20 -12.75
C SER A 61 0.95 -9.73 -13.68
N PHE A 62 1.06 -9.55 -15.01
CA PHE A 62 0.05 -10.05 -15.99
C PHE A 62 -0.21 -11.55 -15.89
N GLY A 63 0.78 -12.36 -15.50
CA GLY A 63 0.61 -13.80 -15.29
C GLY A 63 -0.33 -14.19 -14.14
N LYS A 64 -0.77 -13.22 -13.33
CA LYS A 64 -1.74 -13.38 -12.22
C LYS A 64 -3.15 -12.93 -12.59
N TYR A 65 -3.31 -12.32 -13.77
CA TYR A 65 -4.60 -11.83 -14.24
C TYR A 65 -5.09 -12.71 -15.39
N ILE A 66 -6.40 -12.89 -15.42
CA ILE A 66 -7.12 -13.35 -16.59
C ILE A 66 -7.63 -12.10 -17.29
N ILE A 67 -7.26 -11.98 -18.57
CA ILE A 67 -7.47 -10.77 -19.34
C ILE A 67 -8.50 -11.07 -20.42
N PHE A 68 -9.65 -10.41 -20.32
CA PHE A 68 -10.74 -10.49 -21.30
C PHE A 68 -10.66 -9.27 -22.23
N PRO A 69 -10.34 -9.45 -23.52
CA PRO A 69 -10.46 -8.38 -24.50
C PRO A 69 -11.92 -7.98 -24.71
N ILE A 70 -12.17 -6.67 -24.80
CA ILE A 70 -13.49 -6.09 -25.01
C ILE A 70 -13.52 -5.48 -26.40
N ILE A 71 -14.43 -5.97 -27.25
CA ILE A 71 -14.72 -5.44 -28.57
C ILE A 71 -15.88 -4.47 -28.47
N LEU A 72 -15.75 -3.31 -29.11
CA LEU A 72 -16.82 -2.35 -29.35
C LEU A 72 -16.80 -1.98 -30.84
N ASN A 73 -17.91 -2.20 -31.54
CA ASN A 73 -18.05 -1.91 -32.97
C ASN A 73 -16.92 -2.54 -33.82
N ASP A 74 -16.69 -3.84 -33.63
CA ASP A 74 -15.66 -4.64 -34.33
C ASP A 74 -14.21 -4.17 -34.11
N GLN A 75 -13.95 -3.35 -33.07
CA GLN A 75 -12.61 -2.92 -32.68
C GLN A 75 -12.33 -3.25 -31.22
N ILE A 76 -11.08 -3.59 -30.90
CA ILE A 76 -10.67 -3.74 -29.49
C ILE A 76 -10.77 -2.37 -28.84
N TRP A 77 -11.63 -2.28 -27.83
CA TRP A 77 -11.81 -1.08 -27.04
C TRP A 77 -10.88 -1.07 -25.83
N GLY A 78 -10.72 -2.22 -25.19
CA GLY A 78 -9.87 -2.36 -24.01
C GLY A 78 -9.87 -3.78 -23.47
N PHE A 79 -9.46 -3.91 -22.22
CA PHE A 79 -9.29 -5.18 -21.55
C PHE A 79 -9.85 -5.12 -20.14
N THR A 80 -10.64 -6.12 -19.75
CA THR A 80 -10.96 -6.35 -18.34
C THR A 80 -9.98 -7.37 -17.77
N MET A 81 -9.29 -7.00 -16.70
CA MET A 81 -8.31 -7.84 -16.02
C MET A 81 -8.89 -8.30 -14.69
N CYS A 82 -9.10 -9.61 -14.55
CA CYS A 82 -9.62 -10.24 -13.34
C CYS A 82 -8.48 -11.00 -12.64
N ASN A 83 -8.29 -10.79 -11.34
CA ASN A 83 -7.26 -11.51 -10.59
C ASN A 83 -7.59 -13.02 -10.53
N SER A 84 -6.69 -13.85 -11.04
CA SER A 84 -6.90 -15.30 -11.21
C SER A 84 -6.32 -16.14 -10.07
N ALA A 85 -5.71 -15.52 -9.06
CA ALA A 85 -4.98 -16.24 -8.01
C ALA A 85 -5.84 -17.23 -7.19
N LYS A 86 -7.18 -17.10 -7.22
CA LYS A 86 -8.12 -17.88 -6.38
C LYS A 86 -9.34 -18.45 -7.14
N SER A 87 -9.35 -18.49 -8.47
CA SER A 87 -10.58 -18.74 -9.25
C SER A 87 -10.56 -20.08 -10.02
N SER A 88 -11.63 -20.87 -9.91
CA SER A 88 -11.83 -22.13 -10.65
C SER A 88 -12.29 -21.89 -12.09
N HIS A 89 -12.07 -22.85 -13.01
CA HIS A 89 -12.47 -22.74 -14.43
C HIS A 89 -13.95 -22.36 -14.63
N ARG A 90 -14.85 -22.89 -13.78
CA ARG A 90 -16.29 -22.57 -13.80
C ARG A 90 -16.58 -21.12 -13.38
N ARG A 91 -15.84 -20.57 -12.42
CA ARG A 91 -15.98 -19.15 -12.02
C ARG A 91 -15.53 -18.20 -13.12
N LEU A 92 -14.56 -18.62 -13.94
CA LEU A 92 -14.05 -17.82 -15.05
C LEU A 92 -15.03 -17.73 -16.22
N GLN A 93 -15.78 -18.81 -16.51
CA GLN A 93 -16.88 -18.75 -17.47
C GLN A 93 -18.01 -17.85 -16.98
N LEU A 94 -18.39 -17.96 -15.70
CA LEU A 94 -19.41 -17.11 -15.10
C LEU A 94 -19.01 -15.62 -15.09
N SER A 95 -17.72 -15.31 -14.86
CA SER A 95 -17.24 -13.93 -14.96
C SER A 95 -17.35 -13.39 -16.38
N LYS A 96 -17.09 -14.22 -17.41
CA LYS A 96 -17.24 -13.81 -18.81
C LYS A 96 -18.69 -13.48 -19.12
N GLU A 97 -19.65 -14.35 -18.77
CA GLU A 97 -21.08 -14.11 -19.00
C GLU A 97 -21.57 -12.86 -18.29
N TYR A 98 -21.15 -12.65 -17.03
CA TYR A 98 -21.51 -11.45 -16.29
C TYR A 98 -20.93 -10.19 -16.95
N LEU A 99 -19.65 -10.21 -17.33
CA LEU A 99 -19.01 -9.09 -18.03
C LEU A 99 -19.69 -8.81 -19.36
N SER A 100 -20.09 -9.83 -20.12
CA SER A 100 -20.85 -9.67 -21.37
C SER A 100 -22.18 -8.96 -21.13
N ASN A 101 -22.94 -9.36 -20.11
CA ASN A 101 -24.20 -8.72 -19.75
C ASN A 101 -23.98 -7.28 -19.27
N LEU A 102 -22.93 -7.06 -18.48
CA LEU A 102 -22.53 -5.74 -17.99
C LEU A 102 -22.22 -4.81 -19.17
N PHE A 103 -21.34 -5.20 -20.08
CA PHE A 103 -20.96 -4.36 -21.22
C PHE A 103 -22.14 -4.15 -22.16
N SER A 104 -22.94 -5.18 -22.42
CA SER A 104 -24.16 -5.05 -23.21
C SER A 104 -25.09 -4.00 -22.58
N SER A 105 -25.35 -4.05 -21.27
CA SER A 105 -26.21 -3.09 -20.57
C SER A 105 -25.68 -1.65 -20.56
N ILE A 106 -24.36 -1.47 -20.55
CA ILE A 106 -23.74 -0.14 -20.62
C ILE A 106 -23.91 0.45 -22.02
N PHE A 107 -23.83 -0.38 -23.05
CA PHE A 107 -23.81 0.06 -24.43
C PHE A 107 -25.16 -0.01 -25.15
N THR A 108 -26.20 -0.60 -24.55
CA THR A 108 -27.56 -0.69 -25.12
C THR A 108 -28.22 0.67 -25.39
N ASP A 109 -27.84 1.70 -24.63
CA ASP A 109 -28.36 3.06 -24.81
C ASP A 109 -27.80 3.75 -26.08
N PHE A 110 -26.76 3.19 -26.70
CA PHE A 110 -26.13 3.75 -27.90
C PHE A 110 -26.63 3.01 -29.14
N SER A 111 -27.45 3.68 -29.95
CA SER A 111 -28.03 3.13 -31.17
C SER A 111 -26.95 2.56 -32.10
N GLY A 112 -27.01 1.24 -32.35
CA GLY A 112 -26.11 0.54 -33.28
C GLY A 112 -24.75 0.14 -32.69
N SER A 113 -24.54 0.28 -31.37
CA SER A 113 -23.30 -0.19 -30.73
C SER A 113 -23.36 -1.68 -30.40
N SER A 114 -22.41 -2.46 -30.90
CA SER A 114 -22.22 -3.87 -30.54
C SER A 114 -21.04 -4.00 -29.58
N SER A 115 -21.24 -4.67 -28.45
CA SER A 115 -20.16 -4.98 -27.50
C SER A 115 -20.01 -6.49 -27.34
N GLU A 116 -18.79 -6.99 -27.39
CA GLU A 116 -18.48 -8.40 -27.18
C GLU A 116 -17.30 -8.55 -26.21
N VAL A 117 -17.42 -9.51 -25.28
CA VAL A 117 -16.34 -9.91 -24.40
C VAL A 117 -15.74 -11.20 -24.93
N LEU A 118 -14.50 -11.13 -25.41
CA LEU A 118 -13.81 -12.29 -25.97
C LEU A 118 -13.39 -13.27 -24.87
N ASP A 119 -12.99 -14.47 -25.29
CA ASP A 119 -12.36 -15.44 -24.38
C ASP A 119 -11.06 -14.89 -23.80
N PRO A 120 -10.68 -15.37 -22.60
CA PRO A 120 -9.50 -14.85 -21.93
C PRO A 120 -8.24 -15.20 -22.70
N LEU A 121 -7.29 -14.27 -22.72
CA LEU A 121 -5.98 -14.50 -23.34
C LEU A 121 -5.29 -15.69 -22.68
N THR A 122 -4.77 -16.61 -23.50
CA THR A 122 -4.03 -17.77 -23.00
C THR A 122 -2.66 -17.35 -22.47
N LYS A 123 -2.05 -18.19 -21.62
CA LYS A 123 -0.68 -17.96 -21.13
C LYS A 123 0.32 -17.78 -22.28
N ASP A 124 0.15 -18.53 -23.37
CA ASP A 124 1.02 -18.43 -24.54
C ASP A 124 0.81 -17.12 -25.31
N GLN A 125 -0.43 -16.62 -25.40
CA GLN A 125 -0.70 -15.31 -26.00
C GLN A 125 -0.13 -14.17 -25.15
N LEU A 126 -0.22 -14.26 -23.81
CA LEU A 126 0.36 -13.28 -22.90
C LEU A 126 1.89 -13.27 -22.94
N THR A 127 2.54 -14.44 -23.01
CA THR A 127 3.99 -14.53 -23.18
C THR A 127 4.44 -13.99 -24.54
N GLN A 128 3.67 -14.21 -25.60
CA GLN A 128 3.93 -13.62 -26.91
C GLN A 128 3.79 -12.09 -26.91
N ILE A 129 2.78 -11.54 -26.22
CA ILE A 129 2.62 -10.07 -26.05
C ILE A 129 3.80 -9.48 -25.27
N ASN A 130 4.20 -10.11 -24.16
CA ASN A 130 5.36 -9.68 -23.39
C ASN A 130 6.64 -9.75 -24.22
N PHE A 131 6.85 -10.84 -24.95
CA PHE A 131 7.99 -10.99 -25.85
C PHE A 131 7.99 -9.94 -26.97
N LEU A 132 6.83 -9.62 -27.54
CA LEU A 132 6.67 -8.57 -28.54
C LEU A 132 6.99 -7.19 -27.94
N SER A 133 6.57 -6.91 -26.70
CA SER A 133 6.93 -5.68 -26.00
C SER A 133 8.44 -5.57 -25.77
N THR A 134 9.10 -6.68 -25.41
CA THR A 134 10.56 -6.75 -25.29
C THR A 134 11.24 -6.58 -26.65
N LEU A 135 10.72 -7.19 -27.72
CA LEU A 135 11.24 -7.03 -29.08
C LEU A 135 11.08 -5.61 -29.63
N LEU A 136 9.96 -4.95 -29.34
CA LEU A 136 9.75 -3.55 -29.70
C LEU A 136 10.73 -2.63 -28.95
N GLN A 137 11.00 -2.91 -27.68
CA GLN A 137 12.03 -2.23 -26.89
C GLN A 137 13.46 -2.53 -27.39
N LEU A 138 13.70 -3.72 -27.94
CA LEU A 138 14.99 -4.08 -28.56
C LEU A 138 15.21 -3.36 -29.91
N LYS A 139 14.16 -3.09 -30.68
CA LYS A 139 14.23 -2.31 -31.93
C LYS A 139 14.54 -0.82 -31.73
N SER A 140 14.31 -0.27 -30.54
CA SER A 140 14.75 1.09 -30.19
C SER A 140 16.24 1.24 -29.91
N THR A 141 17.04 0.17 -30.09
CA THR A 141 18.50 0.22 -29.96
C THR A 141 19.15 0.42 -31.32
N THR A 142 19.24 1.66 -31.82
CA THR A 142 20.32 2.08 -32.72
C THR A 142 20.52 3.60 -32.72
N HIS A 143 21.74 3.97 -32.33
CA HIS A 143 22.43 5.25 -32.46
C HIS A 143 22.05 6.42 -31.52
N ALA A 144 22.96 6.63 -30.57
CA ALA A 144 23.20 7.91 -29.93
C ALA A 144 23.56 8.97 -31.00
N VAL A 145 22.67 9.94 -31.19
CA VAL A 145 23.00 11.34 -31.51
C VAL A 145 22.06 12.21 -30.69
N SER A 146 22.65 13.17 -29.99
CA SER A 146 22.07 14.22 -29.16
C SER A 146 20.81 14.88 -29.75
N VAL A 147 19.68 14.80 -29.04
CA VAL A 147 18.56 15.77 -29.12
C VAL A 147 17.93 15.92 -27.73
N LEU A 148 17.61 17.17 -27.41
CA LEU A 148 17.18 17.72 -26.12
C LEU A 148 15.94 17.03 -25.52
N PRO A 149 15.82 16.93 -24.19
CA PRO A 149 14.57 16.57 -23.53
C PRO A 149 13.59 17.76 -23.61
N ASP A 150 12.34 17.50 -24.02
CA ASP A 150 11.21 18.43 -23.88
C ASP A 150 10.17 17.83 -22.92
N PRO A 151 9.36 18.65 -22.22
CA PRO A 151 9.47 18.78 -20.79
C PRO A 151 8.44 17.92 -20.08
N GLU A 152 8.92 16.89 -19.38
CA GLU A 152 8.24 16.43 -18.19
C GLU A 152 8.15 17.59 -17.20
N VAL A 153 6.99 17.80 -16.59
CA VAL A 153 6.86 18.69 -15.43
C VAL A 153 7.92 18.27 -14.42
N PRO A 154 8.90 19.14 -14.10
CA PRO A 154 10.11 18.72 -13.44
C PRO A 154 9.81 18.29 -12.00
N ILE A 155 9.83 16.98 -11.76
CA ILE A 155 10.21 16.47 -10.45
C ILE A 155 11.69 16.85 -10.35
N SER A 156 12.01 17.93 -9.64
CA SER A 156 13.39 18.41 -9.52
C SER A 156 14.34 17.25 -9.19
N SER A 157 15.51 17.19 -9.83
CA SER A 157 16.56 16.21 -9.51
C SER A 157 16.83 16.13 -8.00
N GLU A 158 16.77 17.28 -7.32
CA GLU A 158 16.86 17.42 -5.86
C GLU A 158 15.80 16.59 -5.10
N LYS A 159 14.59 16.40 -5.64
CA LYS A 159 13.53 15.60 -4.99
C LYS A 159 13.80 14.10 -5.08
N VAL A 160 14.26 13.61 -6.23
CA VAL A 160 14.59 12.18 -6.41
C VAL A 160 15.76 11.79 -5.52
N GLU A 161 16.83 12.60 -5.53
CA GLU A 161 18.01 12.40 -4.67
C GLU A 161 17.63 12.43 -3.19
N ALA A 162 16.80 13.41 -2.78
CA ALA A 162 16.39 13.50 -1.38
C ALA A 162 15.54 12.30 -0.91
N ILE A 163 14.65 11.77 -1.76
CA ILE A 163 13.87 10.56 -1.45
C ILE A 163 14.80 9.36 -1.25
N GLN A 164 15.78 9.19 -2.14
CA GLN A 164 16.75 8.11 -2.06
C GLN A 164 17.64 8.23 -0.81
N SER A 165 18.12 9.43 -0.48
CA SER A 165 18.90 9.66 0.75
C SER A 165 18.09 9.35 2.02
N ILE A 166 16.79 9.68 2.03
CA ILE A 166 15.91 9.35 3.16
C ILE A 166 15.73 7.84 3.28
N GLN A 167 15.53 7.14 2.17
CA GLN A 167 15.41 5.68 2.18
C GLN A 167 16.66 5.06 2.82
N TYR A 168 17.85 5.40 2.34
CA TYR A 168 19.10 4.91 2.94
C TYR A 168 19.25 5.28 4.42
N ALA A 169 18.87 6.51 4.81
CA ALA A 169 18.91 6.93 6.20
C ALA A 169 17.96 6.09 7.08
N THR A 170 16.73 5.85 6.62
CA THR A 170 15.74 5.06 7.36
C THR A 170 16.14 3.59 7.47
N GLU A 171 16.70 3.00 6.42
CA GLU A 171 17.24 1.63 6.44
C GLU A 171 18.40 1.51 7.44
N TYR A 172 19.33 2.48 7.44
CA TYR A 172 20.43 2.51 8.39
C TYR A 172 19.93 2.66 9.83
N ILE A 173 18.97 3.56 10.08
CA ILE A 173 18.36 3.74 11.40
C ILE A 173 17.76 2.42 11.88
N CYS A 174 16.94 1.75 11.07
CA CYS A 174 16.25 0.51 11.45
C CYS A 174 17.25 -0.61 11.78
N LYS A 175 18.35 -0.72 11.02
CA LYS A 175 19.40 -1.72 11.27
C LYS A 175 20.22 -1.44 12.53
N ASN A 176 20.23 -0.20 13.03
CA ASN A 176 21.12 0.24 14.11
C ASN A 176 20.37 0.85 15.31
N LEU A 177 19.09 0.52 15.51
CA LEU A 177 18.28 1.04 16.61
C LEU A 177 18.82 0.69 18.00
N ASN A 178 19.58 -0.41 18.11
CA ASN A 178 20.25 -0.83 19.34
C ASN A 178 21.47 0.03 19.73
N SER A 179 21.86 0.97 18.87
CA SER A 179 23.00 1.86 19.10
C SER A 179 22.54 3.31 19.38
N SER A 180 23.46 4.14 19.86
CA SER A 180 23.22 5.57 19.97
C SER A 180 23.26 6.21 18.58
N LEU A 181 22.10 6.61 18.06
CA LEU A 181 21.95 7.26 16.77
C LEU A 181 21.79 8.76 16.98
N THR A 182 22.72 9.55 16.43
CA THR A 182 22.62 11.00 16.35
C THR A 182 22.30 11.42 14.92
N LEU A 183 21.80 12.65 14.75
CA LEU A 183 21.57 13.19 13.41
C LEU A 183 22.88 13.23 12.62
N ASP A 184 23.98 13.63 13.27
CA ASP A 184 25.31 13.69 12.66
C ASP A 184 25.82 12.30 12.23
N SER A 185 25.64 11.27 13.07
CA SER A 185 26.10 9.93 12.74
C SER A 185 25.37 9.35 11.53
N VAL A 186 24.06 9.55 11.44
CA VAL A 186 23.27 9.09 10.29
C VAL A 186 23.56 9.92 9.05
N ALA A 187 23.67 11.26 9.17
CA ALA A 187 24.00 12.13 8.05
C ALA A 187 25.36 11.77 7.43
N ASN A 188 26.38 11.53 8.25
CA ASN A 188 27.68 11.08 7.80
C ASN A 188 27.61 9.72 7.07
N HIS A 189 26.79 8.79 7.57
CA HIS A 189 26.62 7.47 6.93
C HIS A 189 26.01 7.57 5.52
N VAL A 190 25.12 8.53 5.30
CA VAL A 190 24.49 8.77 3.98
C VAL A 190 25.15 9.89 3.20
N PHE A 191 26.37 10.31 3.58
CA PHE A 191 27.16 11.34 2.92
C PHE A 191 26.45 12.71 2.80
N LEU A 192 25.68 13.09 3.81
CA LEU A 192 24.96 14.37 3.88
C LEU A 192 25.43 15.21 5.06
N SER A 193 25.18 16.52 4.99
CA SER A 193 25.24 17.37 6.18
C SER A 193 24.00 17.14 7.06
N SER A 194 24.18 17.23 8.38
CA SER A 194 23.09 17.09 9.36
C SER A 194 21.95 18.07 9.12
N SER A 195 22.28 19.31 8.76
CA SER A 195 21.31 20.35 8.42
C SER A 195 20.47 19.97 7.20
N TYR A 196 21.10 19.41 6.15
CA TYR A 196 20.40 18.96 4.96
C TYR A 196 19.52 17.75 5.27
N LEU A 197 20.05 16.74 5.99
CA LEU A 197 19.28 15.56 6.39
C LEU A 197 18.04 15.95 7.21
N SER A 198 18.19 16.83 8.21
CA SER A 198 17.07 17.32 9.02
C SER A 198 15.99 18.00 8.17
N ARG A 199 16.40 18.84 7.21
CA ARG A 199 15.50 19.55 6.29
C ARG A 199 14.71 18.58 5.42
N ILE A 200 15.37 17.61 4.79
CA ILE A 200 14.70 16.65 3.91
C ILE A 200 13.82 15.67 4.72
N PHE A 201 14.25 15.25 5.91
CA PHE A 201 13.44 14.39 6.79
C PHE A 201 12.11 15.09 7.15
N LYS A 202 12.16 16.34 7.60
CA LYS A 202 10.96 17.13 7.90
C LYS A 202 10.10 17.38 6.66
N LYS A 203 10.70 17.53 5.47
CA LYS A 203 9.98 17.81 4.22
C LYS A 203 9.23 16.59 3.68
N TYR A 204 9.85 15.42 3.72
CA TYR A 204 9.33 14.22 3.04
C TYR A 204 8.72 13.21 4.01
N MET A 205 9.31 13.00 5.20
CA MET A 205 8.78 12.12 6.24
C MET A 205 7.82 12.84 7.19
N HIS A 206 7.82 14.18 7.17
CA HIS A 206 7.02 15.05 8.04
C HIS A 206 7.16 14.89 9.55
N VAL A 207 8.09 14.05 9.96
CA VAL A 207 8.48 13.88 11.35
C VAL A 207 9.89 14.43 11.53
N ASN A 208 10.17 15.02 12.68
CA ASN A 208 11.54 15.38 13.04
C ASN A 208 12.38 14.09 13.20
N PHE A 209 13.60 14.07 12.68
CA PHE A 209 14.54 12.95 12.80
C PHE A 209 14.61 12.35 14.22
N ILE A 210 14.75 13.19 15.26
CA ILE A 210 14.87 12.74 16.64
C ILE A 210 13.59 12.05 17.10
N ASN A 211 12.42 12.60 16.74
CA ASN A 211 11.14 11.99 17.07
C ASN A 211 10.97 10.66 16.33
N TYR A 212 11.32 10.61 15.04
CA TYR A 212 11.29 9.38 14.26
C TYR A 212 12.15 8.28 14.90
N VAL A 213 13.42 8.57 15.19
CA VAL A 213 14.33 7.61 15.84
C VAL A 213 13.79 7.18 17.20
N ASN A 214 13.30 8.10 18.02
CA ASN A 214 12.73 7.76 19.33
C ASN A 214 11.47 6.90 19.20
N HIS A 215 10.56 7.20 18.25
CA HIS A 215 9.37 6.37 18.02
C HIS A 215 9.76 4.95 17.59
N GLN A 216 10.74 4.80 16.69
CA GLN A 216 11.23 3.47 16.30
C GLN A 216 11.86 2.71 17.47
N LYS A 217 12.73 3.38 18.26
CA LYS A 217 13.35 2.78 19.46
C LYS A 217 12.32 2.37 20.50
N ILE A 218 11.31 3.21 20.73
CA ILE A 218 10.24 2.91 21.68
C ILE A 218 9.40 1.74 21.16
N ALA A 219 9.00 1.72 19.89
CA ALA A 219 8.28 0.61 19.26
C ALA A 219 9.02 -0.72 19.44
N GLN A 220 10.34 -0.74 19.23
CA GLN A 220 11.17 -1.92 19.47
C GLN A 220 11.21 -2.30 20.96
N SER A 221 11.37 -1.34 21.86
CA SER A 221 11.40 -1.60 23.30
C SER A 221 10.05 -2.08 23.84
N GLN A 222 8.93 -1.67 23.24
CA GLN A 222 7.58 -2.12 23.62
C GLN A 222 7.43 -3.62 23.37
N LEU A 223 7.99 -4.15 22.27
CA LEU A 223 8.05 -5.59 22.00
C LEU A 223 8.75 -6.33 23.14
N GLU A 224 9.95 -5.88 23.52
CA GLU A 224 10.74 -6.52 24.56
C GLU A 224 10.09 -6.37 25.95
N LEU A 225 9.46 -5.23 26.23
CA LEU A 225 8.73 -4.98 27.48
C LEU A 225 7.54 -5.93 27.67
N ILE A 226 6.85 -6.25 26.59
CA ILE A 226 5.63 -7.06 26.56
C ILE A 226 5.96 -8.55 26.55
N LEU A 227 6.84 -8.96 25.63
CA LEU A 227 7.06 -10.38 25.32
C LEU A 227 8.12 -11.04 26.21
N THR A 228 8.82 -10.27 27.06
CA THR A 228 9.92 -10.78 27.88
C THR A 228 9.87 -10.28 29.32
N ARG A 229 10.67 -10.91 30.18
CA ARG A 229 10.91 -10.48 31.57
C ARG A 229 12.19 -9.66 31.73
N THR A 230 12.80 -9.19 30.64
CA THR A 230 14.08 -8.47 30.68
C THR A 230 13.99 -7.23 31.59
N PRO A 231 14.96 -6.99 32.49
CA PRO A 231 15.01 -5.77 33.29
C PRO A 231 14.95 -4.48 32.46
N ILE A 232 14.22 -3.46 32.94
CA ILE A 232 13.97 -2.20 32.20
C ILE A 232 15.27 -1.47 31.83
N ASN A 233 16.30 -1.53 32.68
CA ASN A 233 17.61 -0.96 32.39
C ASN A 233 18.32 -1.66 31.22
N LEU A 234 18.19 -2.99 31.12
CA LEU A 234 18.74 -3.76 29.99
C LEU A 234 17.95 -3.47 28.71
N ILE A 235 16.62 -3.42 28.76
CA ILE A 235 15.80 -3.04 27.60
C ILE A 235 16.17 -1.64 27.10
N SER A 236 16.34 -0.68 28.02
CA SER A 236 16.80 0.66 27.68
C SER A 236 18.14 0.63 26.93
N ASN A 237 19.10 -0.16 27.41
CA ASN A 237 20.41 -0.28 26.79
C ASN A 237 20.31 -0.97 25.40
N ASN A 238 19.55 -2.06 25.31
CA ASN A 238 19.30 -2.81 24.07
C ASN A 238 18.59 -1.96 23.00
N ALA A 239 17.76 -1.01 23.41
CA ALA A 239 17.12 -0.03 22.53
C ALA A 239 18.02 1.19 22.22
N GLY A 240 19.31 1.14 22.59
CA GLY A 240 20.30 2.17 22.27
C GLY A 240 20.11 3.48 23.04
N PHE A 241 19.50 3.47 24.23
CA PHE A 241 19.44 4.63 25.11
C PHE A 241 20.61 4.61 26.10
N THR A 242 21.41 5.68 26.12
CA THR A 242 22.55 5.82 27.03
C THR A 242 22.13 5.83 28.50
N GLN A 243 20.96 6.42 28.82
CA GLN A 243 20.48 6.56 30.18
C GLN A 243 19.05 6.04 30.33
N THR A 244 18.84 5.12 31.29
CA THR A 244 17.52 4.52 31.59
C THR A 244 16.48 5.55 32.02
N SER A 245 16.92 6.64 32.66
CA SER A 245 16.03 7.75 33.04
C SER A 245 15.48 8.48 31.82
N TYR A 246 16.29 8.66 30.77
CA TYR A 246 15.85 9.28 29.52
C TYR A 246 14.91 8.35 28.75
N PHE A 247 15.23 7.06 28.66
CA PHE A 247 14.31 6.04 28.13
C PHE A 247 12.94 6.08 28.82
N THR A 248 12.92 6.06 30.15
CA THR A 248 11.68 6.07 30.94
C THR A 248 10.85 7.32 30.68
N LYS A 249 11.49 8.50 30.59
CA LYS A 249 10.81 9.77 30.26
C LYS A 249 10.24 9.74 28.84
N THR A 250 11.01 9.25 27.88
CA THR A 250 10.60 9.19 26.46
C THR A 250 9.46 8.20 26.25
N LEU A 251 9.54 6.99 26.81
CA LEU A 251 8.47 6.01 26.75
C LEU A 251 7.19 6.54 27.40
N LYS A 252 7.29 7.16 28.58
CA LYS A 252 6.12 7.78 29.23
C LYS A 252 5.51 8.92 28.43
N LYS A 253 6.34 9.74 27.77
CA LYS A 253 5.85 10.82 26.91
C LYS A 253 5.05 10.27 25.72
N ILE A 254 5.53 9.19 25.12
CA ILE A 254 4.93 8.58 23.93
C ILE A 254 3.69 7.77 24.31
N THR A 255 3.80 6.85 25.27
CA THR A 255 2.74 5.88 25.62
C THR A 255 1.80 6.37 26.74
N GLY A 256 2.11 7.49 27.39
CA GLY A 256 1.37 8.01 28.55
C GLY A 256 1.73 7.37 29.89
N VAL A 257 2.43 6.23 29.92
CA VAL A 257 2.70 5.45 31.16
C VAL A 257 4.17 5.08 31.31
N THR A 258 4.64 4.77 32.52
CA THR A 258 6.03 4.34 32.74
C THR A 258 6.27 2.92 32.19
N PRO A 259 7.53 2.50 31.91
CA PRO A 259 7.81 1.16 31.37
C PRO A 259 7.25 0.02 32.24
N SER A 260 7.33 0.16 33.57
CA SER A 260 6.76 -0.83 34.51
C SER A 260 5.25 -0.95 34.38
N ILE A 261 4.54 0.19 34.25
CA ILE A 261 3.09 0.21 34.06
C ILE A 261 2.74 -0.33 32.67
N TYR A 262 3.50 0.06 31.64
CA TYR A 262 3.31 -0.40 30.27
C TYR A 262 3.39 -1.93 30.18
N ARG A 263 4.41 -2.55 30.77
CA ARG A 263 4.54 -4.01 30.88
C ARG A 263 3.33 -4.64 31.56
N LYS A 264 2.90 -4.09 32.70
CA LYS A 264 1.78 -4.65 33.47
C LYS A 264 0.47 -4.59 32.69
N LYS A 265 0.20 -3.49 31.96
CA LYS A 265 -1.03 -3.31 31.19
C LYS A 265 -1.13 -4.20 29.95
N ASN A 266 0.00 -4.61 29.39
CA ASN A 266 0.06 -5.31 28.10
C ASN A 266 0.53 -6.77 28.23
N ILE A 267 0.41 -7.38 29.42
CA ILE A 267 0.84 -8.76 29.68
C ILE A 267 0.11 -9.80 28.81
N ASN A 268 -1.07 -9.45 28.32
CA ASN A 268 -1.94 -10.29 27.51
C ASN A 268 -1.67 -10.20 26.01
N VAL A 269 -0.78 -9.31 25.58
CA VAL A 269 -0.39 -9.20 24.18
C VAL A 269 0.51 -10.38 23.82
N LYS A 270 0.12 -11.17 22.81
CA LYS A 270 0.88 -12.36 22.37
C LYS A 270 1.70 -12.12 21.11
N LYS A 271 1.25 -11.21 20.25
CA LYS A 271 1.91 -10.89 18.98
C LYS A 271 1.82 -9.41 18.69
N ILE A 272 2.86 -8.87 18.08
CA ILE A 272 2.89 -7.49 17.62
C ILE A 272 3.52 -7.44 16.22
N TYR A 273 2.87 -6.74 15.30
CA TYR A 273 3.43 -6.32 14.02
C TYR A 273 3.75 -4.83 14.08
N THR A 274 5.00 -4.46 13.83
CA THR A 274 5.46 -3.06 13.82
C THR A 274 5.72 -2.62 12.39
N ILE A 275 5.09 -1.52 11.99
CA ILE A 275 5.17 -0.94 10.65
C ILE A 275 5.89 0.40 10.75
N PRO A 276 7.19 0.47 10.41
CA PRO A 276 7.93 1.72 10.40
C PRO A 276 7.49 2.60 9.21
N HIS A 277 7.41 3.92 9.42
CA HIS A 277 7.13 4.86 8.34
C HIS A 277 8.26 4.82 7.31
N THR A 278 7.90 4.53 6.06
CA THR A 278 8.83 4.55 4.92
C THR A 278 8.57 5.77 4.05
N VAL A 279 9.54 6.15 3.21
CA VAL A 279 9.37 7.29 2.29
C VAL A 279 8.23 7.09 1.29
N ASN A 280 7.76 5.84 1.13
CA ASN A 280 6.71 5.45 0.20
C ASN A 280 5.28 5.58 0.79
N TRP A 281 5.15 5.95 2.07
CA TRP A 281 3.83 6.21 2.64
C TRP A 281 3.15 7.37 1.91
N ASN A 282 2.04 7.07 1.24
CA ASN A 282 1.22 8.09 0.60
C ASN A 282 0.41 8.83 1.67
N ARG A 283 0.49 10.16 1.67
CA ARG A 283 -0.20 11.02 2.64
C ARG A 283 -1.72 10.95 2.56
N ALA A 284 -2.26 10.54 1.40
CA ALA A 284 -3.68 10.30 1.21
C ALA A 284 -4.14 8.99 1.85
N ASN A 285 -3.22 8.06 2.15
CA ASN A 285 -3.56 6.77 2.70
C ASN A 285 -3.90 6.88 4.19
N SER A 286 -4.89 6.09 4.60
CA SER A 286 -5.18 5.85 6.01
C SER A 286 -4.14 4.94 6.67
N VAL A 287 -4.15 4.87 8.00
CA VAL A 287 -3.41 3.89 8.79
C VAL A 287 -3.76 2.48 8.36
N PHE A 288 -5.03 2.23 8.02
CA PHE A 288 -5.49 0.96 7.50
C PHE A 288 -4.89 0.63 6.12
N ASP A 289 -4.86 1.57 5.18
CA ASP A 289 -4.28 1.35 3.84
C ASP A 289 -2.78 1.05 3.89
N VAL A 290 -2.06 1.79 4.73
CA VAL A 290 -0.64 1.53 5.00
C VAL A 290 -0.45 0.14 5.62
N SER A 291 -1.33 -0.26 6.53
CA SER A 291 -1.28 -1.58 7.16
C SER A 291 -1.54 -2.71 6.17
N LYS A 292 -2.55 -2.57 5.30
CA LYS A 292 -2.83 -3.52 4.22
C LYS A 292 -1.63 -3.71 3.28
N ALA A 293 -0.99 -2.62 2.88
CA ALA A 293 0.20 -2.66 2.03
C ALA A 293 1.32 -3.45 2.71
N PHE A 294 1.58 -3.17 4.00
CA PHE A 294 2.57 -3.90 4.78
C PHE A 294 2.25 -5.40 4.90
N PHE A 295 1.00 -5.77 5.19
CA PHE A 295 0.60 -7.19 5.28
C PHE A 295 0.83 -7.91 3.95
N LYS A 296 0.45 -7.26 2.83
CA LYS A 296 0.65 -7.79 1.48
C LYS A 296 2.14 -7.97 1.14
N GLU A 297 2.97 -6.96 1.41
CA GLU A 297 4.42 -7.02 1.18
C GLU A 297 5.09 -8.14 1.99
N ASN A 298 4.64 -8.36 3.23
CA ASN A 298 5.15 -9.39 4.12
C ASN A 298 4.47 -10.75 3.94
N LYS A 299 3.60 -10.92 2.93
CA LYS A 299 2.86 -12.15 2.65
C LYS A 299 2.06 -12.68 3.85
N LEU A 300 1.51 -11.76 4.63
CA LEU A 300 0.60 -12.07 5.72
C LEU A 300 -0.82 -12.08 5.16
N ASP A 301 -1.52 -13.20 5.32
CA ASP A 301 -2.97 -13.23 5.13
C ASP A 301 -3.61 -12.32 6.16
N TYR A 302 -4.69 -11.62 5.79
CA TYR A 302 -5.45 -10.81 6.72
C TYR A 302 -6.91 -10.77 6.30
N TYR A 303 -7.79 -10.69 7.28
CA TYR A 303 -9.23 -10.54 7.09
C TYR A 303 -9.71 -9.32 7.87
N TYR A 304 -10.64 -8.59 7.28
CA TYR A 304 -11.26 -7.43 7.87
C TYR A 304 -12.72 -7.36 7.42
N GLU A 305 -13.54 -6.73 8.23
CA GLU A 305 -14.96 -6.52 7.96
C GLU A 305 -15.34 -5.06 8.17
N SER A 306 -16.50 -4.68 7.65
CA SER A 306 -17.09 -3.37 7.92
C SER A 306 -18.21 -3.53 8.92
N THR A 307 -18.08 -2.88 10.07
CA THR A 307 -19.09 -2.85 11.13
C THR A 307 -19.45 -1.38 11.38
N ASP A 308 -20.73 -1.04 11.23
CA ASP A 308 -21.25 0.33 11.34
C ASP A 308 -20.51 1.36 10.47
N GLY A 309 -19.99 0.94 9.32
CA GLY A 309 -19.27 1.80 8.38
C GLY A 309 -17.78 2.00 8.70
N PHE A 310 -17.23 1.33 9.71
CA PHE A 310 -15.81 1.36 10.05
C PHE A 310 -15.14 0.04 9.71
N LEU A 311 -13.88 0.08 9.29
CA LEU A 311 -13.11 -1.13 8.95
C LEU A 311 -12.41 -1.71 10.17
N TYR A 312 -12.71 -2.97 10.48
CA TYR A 312 -12.15 -3.69 11.61
C TYR A 312 -11.30 -4.87 11.13
N VAL A 313 -10.09 -5.03 11.67
CA VAL A 313 -9.21 -6.16 11.32
C VAL A 313 -9.51 -7.35 12.22
N ASN A 314 -10.10 -8.39 11.64
CA ASN A 314 -10.41 -9.62 12.36
C ASN A 314 -9.21 -10.58 12.41
N SER A 315 -8.36 -10.65 11.38
CA SER A 315 -7.19 -11.54 11.41
C SER A 315 -5.97 -10.98 10.72
N ILE A 316 -4.79 -11.34 11.23
CA ILE A 316 -3.49 -11.09 10.60
C ILE A 316 -2.62 -12.34 10.81
N GLY A 317 -2.16 -12.93 9.71
CA GLY A 317 -1.51 -14.23 9.68
C GLY A 317 -2.46 -15.32 10.17
N GLU A 318 -1.99 -16.14 11.11
CA GLU A 318 -2.74 -17.26 11.67
C GLU A 318 -3.64 -16.87 12.85
N LEU A 319 -3.52 -15.63 13.35
CA LEU A 319 -4.21 -15.17 14.56
C LEU A 319 -5.50 -14.42 14.19
N THR A 320 -6.60 -14.90 14.75
CA THR A 320 -7.96 -14.42 14.47
C THR A 320 -8.63 -13.92 15.75
N ASP A 321 -9.33 -12.80 15.62
CA ASP A 321 -10.21 -12.23 16.62
C ASP A 321 -11.32 -13.22 16.97
N SER A 322 -11.62 -13.33 18.25
CA SER A 322 -12.66 -14.22 18.76
C SER A 322 -13.69 -13.49 19.60
N GLY A 323 -13.87 -12.16 19.40
CA GLY A 323 -14.94 -11.30 19.92
C GLY A 323 -14.93 -11.10 21.43
N ASP A 324 -14.84 -12.21 22.18
CA ASP A 324 -14.93 -12.28 23.63
C ASP A 324 -13.60 -12.72 24.29
N LYS A 325 -12.67 -13.36 23.55
CA LYS A 325 -11.46 -13.97 24.14
C LYS A 325 -10.14 -13.44 23.60
N SER A 326 -10.13 -12.86 22.42
CA SER A 326 -8.93 -12.30 21.82
C SER A 326 -9.33 -11.29 20.77
N GLY A 327 -8.45 -10.37 20.41
CA GLY A 327 -8.73 -9.41 19.36
C GLY A 327 -7.49 -8.59 18.97
N TRP A 328 -7.64 -7.83 17.89
CA TRP A 328 -6.60 -6.93 17.40
C TRP A 328 -6.81 -5.51 17.91
N VAL A 329 -5.73 -4.93 18.44
CA VAL A 329 -5.67 -3.52 18.82
C VAL A 329 -4.52 -2.89 18.03
N PHE A 330 -4.69 -1.64 17.60
CA PHE A 330 -3.61 -0.91 16.96
C PHE A 330 -3.20 0.34 17.74
N THR A 331 -1.96 0.74 17.55
CA THR A 331 -1.43 2.02 18.04
C THR A 331 -0.72 2.76 16.92
N VAL A 332 -0.73 4.08 17.02
CA VAL A 332 -0.02 4.98 16.12
C VAL A 332 0.90 5.82 16.98
N ASP A 333 2.20 5.80 16.69
CA ASP A 333 3.24 6.47 17.50
C ASP A 333 3.13 6.14 19.00
N GLY A 334 2.83 4.87 19.30
CA GLY A 334 2.76 4.33 20.67
C GLY A 334 1.50 4.71 21.46
N GLN A 335 0.50 5.31 20.82
CA GLN A 335 -0.80 5.63 21.43
C GLN A 335 -1.94 4.90 20.71
N GLN A 336 -2.90 4.39 21.46
CA GLN A 336 -4.13 3.83 20.90
C GLN A 336 -5.07 4.98 20.50
N PRO A 337 -5.43 5.12 19.21
CA PRO A 337 -6.38 6.13 18.78
C PRO A 337 -7.81 5.81 19.24
N SER A 338 -8.68 6.82 19.25
CA SER A 338 -10.12 6.65 19.46
C SER A 338 -10.87 6.30 18.18
N ASP A 339 -10.37 6.76 17.04
CA ASP A 339 -10.99 6.58 15.73
C ASP A 339 -10.52 5.27 15.07
N SER A 340 -11.29 4.79 14.10
CA SER A 340 -10.94 3.62 13.32
C SER A 340 -9.71 3.87 12.42
N ALA A 341 -8.96 2.80 12.11
CA ALA A 341 -7.71 2.88 11.35
C ALA A 341 -7.89 3.44 9.93
N ASP A 342 -9.07 3.27 9.32
CA ASP A 342 -9.41 3.78 7.99
C ASP A 342 -9.69 5.29 7.96
N LEU A 343 -10.00 5.90 9.11
CA LEU A 343 -10.22 7.34 9.23
C LEU A 343 -8.95 8.12 9.58
N ILE A 344 -7.94 7.45 10.12
CA ILE A 344 -6.72 8.10 10.59
C ILE A 344 -5.76 8.23 9.41
N SER A 345 -5.43 9.46 9.02
CA SER A 345 -4.39 9.69 8.02
C SER A 345 -3.02 9.21 8.53
N SER A 346 -2.28 8.53 7.65
CA SER A 346 -0.89 8.13 7.88
C SER A 346 0.10 9.31 7.88
N LYS A 347 -0.37 10.50 7.49
CA LYS A 347 0.43 11.72 7.44
C LYS A 347 0.99 12.06 8.82
N ASP A 348 2.27 12.44 8.82
CA ASP A 348 3.04 12.88 10.01
C ASP A 348 3.17 11.81 11.10
N LYS A 349 2.89 10.54 10.78
CA LYS A 349 3.05 9.39 11.70
C LYS A 349 4.41 8.74 11.50
N SER A 350 4.92 8.06 12.50
CA SER A 350 6.26 7.43 12.43
C SER A 350 6.20 5.92 12.51
N VAL A 351 5.26 5.37 13.28
CA VAL A 351 5.13 3.93 13.46
C VAL A 351 3.67 3.57 13.68
N ILE A 352 3.25 2.44 13.11
CA ILE A 352 1.97 1.80 13.41
C ILE A 352 2.30 0.45 14.04
N GLN A 353 1.58 0.04 15.09
CA GLN A 353 1.72 -1.30 15.65
C GLN A 353 0.35 -1.96 15.76
N TRP A 354 0.24 -3.20 15.26
CA TRP A 354 -0.91 -4.07 15.47
C TRP A 354 -0.56 -5.11 16.52
N MET A 355 -1.34 -5.18 17.60
CA MET A 355 -1.13 -6.03 18.76
C MET A 355 -2.29 -7.02 18.88
N TYR A 356 -1.99 -8.31 18.90
CA TYR A 356 -2.95 -9.35 19.21
C TYR A 356 -3.00 -9.56 20.72
N VAL A 357 -4.17 -9.35 21.29
CA VAL A 357 -4.42 -9.42 22.73
C VAL A 357 -5.31 -10.63 23.01
N GLU A 358 -4.98 -11.42 24.01
CA GLU A 358 -5.88 -12.46 24.55
C GLU A 358 -6.50 -11.94 25.85
N PHE A 359 -7.82 -11.82 25.89
CA PHE A 359 -8.56 -11.49 27.09
C PHE A 359 -8.70 -12.78 27.90
N ASP A 360 -7.99 -12.87 29.02
CA ASP A 360 -8.24 -13.93 29.98
C ASP A 360 -9.69 -13.77 30.48
N ASN A 361 -10.47 -14.85 30.39
CA ASN A 361 -11.74 -14.95 31.12
C ASN A 361 -11.42 -14.77 32.61
N PHE A 362 -11.83 -13.65 33.20
CA PHE A 362 -11.76 -13.45 34.64
C PHE A 362 -12.60 -14.47 35.40
#